data_AF-R7TDA9-F1
#
_entry.id   AF-R7TDA9-F1
#
_cell.length_a   1.000
_cell.length_b   1.000
_cell.length_c   1.000
_cell.angle_alpha   90.00
_cell.angle_beta   90.00
_cell.angle_gamma   90.00
#
_symmetry.space_group_name_H-M   'P 1'
#
loop_
_entity.id
_entity.type
_entity.pdbx_description
1 polymer ?
#
loop_
_entity_poly.entity_id
_entity_poly.type
_entity_poly.pdbx_seq_one_letter_code
_entity_poly.pdbx_strand_id
1 'polypeptide(L)' 'QEEFDRYGVIDTEDLVRQVKDMLSQFSISQRLFGENVLGLSQGSVSDLLARPKPWHMLTQKGREPFIRMKLFLEQQ' A
#
# COMPACT_ATOMS: atom_id res chain seq x y z
N GLN A 1 2.87 -3.14 -16.46
CA GLN A 1 1.62 -3.62 -17.06
C GLN A 1 1.28 -5.00 -16.50
N GLU A 2 2.19 -5.98 -16.59
CA GLU A 2 1.97 -7.36 -16.08
C GLU A 2 1.57 -7.45 -14.59
N GLU A 3 2.19 -6.67 -13.71
CA GLU A 3 1.84 -6.70 -12.27
C GLU A 3 0.45 -6.11 -11.96
N PHE A 4 -0.02 -5.17 -12.78
CA PHE A 4 -1.38 -4.64 -12.65
C PHE A 4 -2.41 -5.71 -13.01
N ASP A 5 -2.11 -6.51 -14.02
CA ASP A 5 -2.97 -7.60 -14.47
C ASP A 5 -2.96 -8.76 -13.47
N ARG A 6 -1.81 -9.00 -12.80
CA ARG A 6 -1.66 -10.04 -11.77
C ARG A 6 -2.55 -9.83 -10.54
N TYR A 7 -2.66 -8.60 -10.04
CA TYR A 7 -3.39 -8.33 -8.79
C TYR A 7 -4.86 -7.93 -8.98
N GLY A 8 -5.32 -7.77 -10.22
CA GLY A 8 -6.74 -7.58 -10.55
C GLY A 8 -7.42 -6.48 -9.73
N VAL A 9 -8.43 -6.85 -8.93
CA VAL A 9 -9.13 -5.94 -8.00
C VAL A 9 -8.59 -6.15 -6.58
N ILE A 10 -8.11 -5.07 -5.97
CA ILE A 10 -7.59 -5.08 -4.60
C ILE A 10 -8.63 -4.46 -3.65
N ASP A 11 -8.91 -5.12 -2.54
CA ASP A 11 -9.56 -4.46 -1.41
C ASP A 11 -8.53 -3.57 -0.70
N THR A 12 -8.65 -2.26 -0.91
CA THR A 12 -7.67 -1.28 -0.44
C THR A 12 -7.73 -1.06 1.07
N GLU A 13 -8.90 -1.23 1.68
CA GLU A 13 -9.08 -1.11 3.14
C GLU A 13 -8.45 -2.29 3.86
N ASP A 14 -8.78 -3.52 3.42
CA ASP A 14 -8.21 -4.73 4.04
C ASP A 14 -6.69 -4.82 3.81
N LEU A 15 -6.21 -4.44 2.62
CA LEU A 15 -4.77 -4.38 2.36
C LEU A 15 -4.04 -3.40 3.28
N VAL A 16 -4.58 -2.20 3.45
CA VAL A 16 -3.99 -1.20 4.36
C VAL A 16 -4.00 -1.69 5.81
N ARG A 17 -5.06 -2.38 6.24
CA ARG A 17 -5.12 -3.01 7.55
C ARG A 17 -4.00 -4.05 7.73
N GLN A 18 -3.86 -4.98 6.79
CA GLN A 18 -2.80 -6.01 6.84
C GLN A 18 -1.39 -5.39 6.87
N VAL A 19 -1.16 -4.34 6.07
CA VAL A 19 0.11 -3.60 6.10
C VAL A 19 0.34 -2.98 7.46
N LYS A 20 -0.64 -2.28 8.05
CA LYS A 20 -0.50 -1.68 9.39
C LYS A 20 -0.19 -2.73 10.47
N ASP A 21 -0.86 -3.88 10.42
CA ASP A 21 -0.64 -4.98 11.35
C ASP A 21 0.82 -5.47 11.26
N MET A 22 1.33 -5.66 10.05
CA MET A 22 2.74 -6.04 9.80
C MET A 22 3.72 -4.96 10.27
N LEU A 23 3.48 -3.70 9.95
CA LEU A 23 4.34 -2.59 10.40
C LEU A 23 4.41 -2.55 11.93
N SER A 24 3.28 -2.75 12.61
CA SER A 24 3.22 -2.82 14.07
C SER A 24 3.98 -4.04 14.61
N GLN A 25 3.79 -5.22 14.02
CA GLN A 25 4.46 -6.45 14.43
C GLN A 25 5.99 -6.33 14.40
N PHE A 26 6.53 -5.67 13.36
CA PHE A 26 7.97 -5.51 13.18
C PHE A 26 8.51 -4.16 13.67
N SER A 27 7.69 -3.34 14.34
CA SER A 27 8.06 -2.00 14.80
C SER A 27 8.60 -1.08 13.68
N ILE A 28 8.06 -1.23 12.47
CA ILE A 28 8.43 -0.43 11.30
C ILE A 28 7.56 0.83 11.29
N SER A 29 8.19 2.00 11.21
CA SER A 29 7.44 3.25 11.10
C SER A 29 6.79 3.41 9.72
N GLN A 30 5.60 4.02 9.67
CA GLN A 30 4.92 4.35 8.41
C GLN A 30 5.78 5.22 7.50
N ARG A 31 6.58 6.12 8.08
CA ARG A 31 7.53 6.96 7.33
C ARG A 31 8.55 6.10 6.58
N LEU A 32 9.23 5.20 7.30
CA LEU A 32 10.25 4.35 6.69
C LEU A 32 9.66 3.46 5.61
N PHE A 33 8.47 2.90 5.86
CA PHE A 33 7.72 2.13 4.87
C PHE A 33 7.34 2.95 3.63
N GLY A 34 6.79 4.15 3.83
CA GLY A 34 6.42 5.06 2.77
C GLY A 34 7.60 5.44 1.88
N GLU A 35 8.72 5.81 2.49
CA GLU A 35 9.94 6.24 1.78
C GLU A 35 10.60 5.09 1.01
N ASN A 36 10.74 3.90 1.61
CA ASN A 36 11.54 2.81 1.05
C ASN A 36 10.74 1.81 0.19
N VAL A 37 9.45 1.62 0.45
CA VAL A 37 8.61 0.65 -0.28
C VAL A 37 7.72 1.36 -1.29
N LEU A 38 7.04 2.42 -0.86
CA LEU A 38 6.03 3.10 -1.69
C LEU A 38 6.57 4.28 -2.50
N GLY A 39 7.72 4.84 -2.12
CA GLY A 39 8.25 6.07 -2.70
C GLY A 39 7.41 7.32 -2.37
N LEU A 40 6.77 7.34 -1.21
CA LEU A 40 5.90 8.43 -0.74
C LEU A 40 6.52 9.20 0.43
N SER A 41 6.18 10.48 0.53
CA SER A 41 6.52 11.30 1.70
C SER A 41 5.72 10.85 2.94
N GLN A 42 6.18 11.25 4.13
CA GLN A 42 5.52 10.92 5.39
C GLN A 42 4.05 11.37 5.43
N GLY A 43 3.75 12.59 4.96
CA GLY A 43 2.37 13.09 4.89
C GLY A 43 1.50 12.24 3.97
N SER A 44 1.99 11.97 2.75
CA SER A 44 1.24 11.19 1.76
C SER A 44 0.99 9.75 2.20
N VAL A 45 1.96 9.07 2.81
CA VAL A 45 1.75 7.70 3.32
C VAL A 45 0.80 7.69 4.52
N SER A 46 0.89 8.69 5.39
CA SER A 46 -0.04 8.84 6.52
C SER A 46 -1.48 8.99 6.04
N ASP A 47 -1.71 9.88 5.06
CA ASP A 47 -3.05 10.10 4.49
C ASP A 47 -3.57 8.85 3.75
N LEU A 48 -2.73 8.21 2.94
CA LEU A 48 -3.07 6.99 2.21
C LEU A 48 -3.49 5.87 3.16
N LEU A 49 -2.72 5.63 4.23
CA LEU A 49 -3.00 4.59 5.22
C LEU A 49 -4.20 4.97 6.11
N ALA A 50 -4.48 6.25 6.32
CA ALA A 50 -5.62 6.69 7.11
C ALA A 50 -6.94 6.59 6.33
N ARG A 51 -6.91 6.86 5.02
CA ARG A 51 -8.10 6.99 4.17
C ARG A 51 -7.85 6.44 2.76
N PRO A 52 -7.69 5.12 2.60
CA PRO A 52 -7.48 4.55 1.29
C PRO A 52 -8.73 4.71 0.42
N LYS A 53 -8.58 5.21 -0.80
CA LYS A 53 -9.70 5.26 -1.75
C LYS A 53 -10.02 3.83 -2.25
N PRO A 54 -11.29 3.50 -2.53
CA PRO A 54 -11.64 2.24 -3.16
C PRO A 54 -10.94 2.03 -4.50
N TRP A 55 -10.53 0.80 -4.82
CA TRP A 55 -9.75 0.47 -6.02
C TRP A 55 -10.34 0.97 -7.34
N HIS A 56 -11.66 0.88 -7.49
CA HIS A 56 -12.36 1.33 -8.68
C HIS A 56 -12.33 2.85 -8.87
N MET A 57 -12.05 3.63 -7.81
CA MET A 57 -11.89 5.09 -7.86
C MET A 57 -10.43 5.54 -8.08
N LEU A 58 -9.48 4.61 -8.14
CA LEU A 58 -8.07 4.93 -8.35
C LEU A 58 -7.74 5.03 -9.84
N THR A 59 -6.94 6.03 -10.20
CA THR A 59 -6.25 6.07 -11.50
C THR A 59 -5.22 4.95 -11.57
N GLN A 60 -4.71 4.64 -12.77
CA GLN A 60 -3.66 3.64 -12.93
C GLN A 60 -2.43 3.95 -12.06
N LYS A 61 -1.94 5.20 -12.06
CA LYS A 61 -0.84 5.62 -11.15
C LYS A 61 -1.23 5.55 -9.67
N GLY A 62 -2.48 5.89 -9.33
CA GLY A 62 -2.98 5.82 -7.96
C GLY A 62 -3.05 4.41 -7.36
N ARG A 63 -3.00 3.37 -8.21
CA ARG A 63 -2.97 1.96 -7.80
C ARG A 63 -1.57 1.46 -7.46
N GLU A 64 -0.52 2.13 -7.93
CA GLU A 64 0.89 1.70 -7.73
C GLU A 64 1.25 1.48 -6.24
N PRO A 65 0.87 2.36 -5.29
CA PRO A 65 1.18 2.12 -3.88
C PRO A 65 0.55 0.85 -3.33
N PHE A 66 -0.68 0.53 -3.74
CA PHE A 66 -1.38 -0.67 -3.28
C PHE A 66 -0.80 -1.95 -3.90
N ILE A 67 -0.34 -1.90 -5.15
CA ILE A 67 0.38 -3.03 -5.76
C ILE A 67 1.70 -3.27 -5.01
N ARG A 68 2.46 -2.22 -4.69
CA ARG A 68 3.69 -2.32 -3.88
C ARG A 68 3.42 -2.87 -2.49
N MET A 69 2.31 -2.49 -1.85
CA MET A 69 1.87 -3.08 -0.58
C MET A 69 1.61 -4.59 -0.72
N LYS A 70 0.92 -5.04 -1.78
CA LYS A 70 0.71 -6.47 -2.03
C LYS A 70 2.02 -7.23 -2.17
N LEU A 71 2.93 -6.73 -3.00
CA LEU A 71 4.25 -7.32 -3.18
C LEU A 71 5.03 -7.40 -1.87
N PHE A 72 4.96 -6.35 -1.05
CA PHE A 72 5.59 -6.31 0.26
C PHE A 72 5.05 -7.39 1.21
N LEU A 73 3.73 -7.63 1.21
CA LEU A 73 3.12 -8.69 2.01
C LEU A 73 3.42 -10.10 1.47
N GLU A 74 3.57 -10.27 0.15
CA GLU A 74 3.89 -11.56 -0.46
C GLU A 74 5.37 -11.96 -0.32
N GLN A 75 6.26 -11.01 -0.04
CA GLN A 75 7.68 -11.25 0.22
C GLN A 75 7.99 -11.67 1.67
N GLN A 76 6.96 -12.06 2.43
CA GLN A 76 7.11 -12.72 3.74
C GLN A 76 7.52 -14.19 3.58
#